data_AF-A0A1C0U6M7-F1
#
_entry.id   AF-A0A1C0U6M7-F1
#
_cell.length_a   1.000
_cell.length_b   1.000
_cell.length_c   1.000
_cell.angle_alpha   90.00
_cell.angle_beta   90.00
_cell.angle_gamma   90.00
#
_symmetry.space_group_name_H-M   'P 1'
#
loop_
_entity.id
_entity.type
_entity.pdbx_description
1 polymer ?
#
loop_
_entity_poly.entity_id
_entity_poly.type
_entity_poly.pdbx_seq_one_letter_code
_entity_poly.pdbx_strand_id
1 'polypeptide(L)'
;MAKYPSQMQDKFNLRFPDGMRDAVAERAKENGRSMNSEIVQMIQDCLDRKTPETQPTVSLSNELMDKIIALAESIEEMKDKQNQLDNQK
;
A
#
# COMPACT_ATOMS: atom_id res chain seq x y z
N MET A 1 37.84 -19.84 12.17
CA MET A 1 37.40 -18.44 12.00
C MET A 1 35.88 -18.43 11.97
N ALA A 2 35.23 -17.61 12.78
CA ALA A 2 33.77 -17.48 12.74
C ALA A 2 33.35 -16.90 11.37
N LYS A 3 32.38 -17.52 10.70
CA LYS A 3 31.84 -16.98 9.44
C LYS A 3 31.03 -15.73 9.74
N TYR A 4 31.21 -14.70 8.91
CA TYR A 4 30.40 -13.50 9.01
C TYR A 4 28.95 -13.80 8.56
N PRO A 5 27.93 -13.14 9.13
CA PRO A 5 26.53 -13.37 8.75
C PRO A 5 26.27 -13.20 7.24
N SER A 6 26.98 -12.28 6.59
CA SER A 6 26.91 -12.06 5.14
C SER A 6 27.42 -13.24 4.29
N GLN A 7 28.25 -14.11 4.87
CA GLN A 7 28.74 -15.33 4.21
C GLN A 7 27.75 -16.49 4.28
N MET A 8 26.70 -16.37 5.10
CA MET A 8 25.63 -17.36 5.24
C MET A 8 24.41 -17.02 4.37
N GLN A 9 24.38 -15.85 3.73
CA GLN A 9 23.29 -15.42 2.86
C GLN A 9 23.46 -15.98 1.44
N ASP A 10 22.34 -16.29 0.81
CA ASP A 10 22.28 -16.71 -0.59
C ASP A 10 22.75 -15.58 -1.51
N LYS A 11 23.48 -15.96 -2.56
CA LYS A 11 24.05 -15.03 -3.53
C LYS A 11 23.39 -15.21 -4.88
N PHE A 12 22.94 -14.11 -5.48
CA PHE A 12 22.33 -14.11 -6.80
C PHE A 12 23.13 -13.23 -7.77
N ASN A 13 23.53 -13.81 -8.91
CA ASN A 13 24.28 -13.08 -9.94
C ASN A 13 23.31 -12.37 -10.90
N LEU A 14 23.14 -11.07 -10.73
CA LEU A 14 22.30 -10.23 -11.58
C LEU A 14 23.05 -9.75 -12.83
N ARG A 15 22.36 -9.78 -13.97
CA ARG A 15 22.83 -9.17 -15.23
C ARG A 15 22.00 -7.93 -15.50
N PHE A 16 22.62 -6.76 -15.38
CA PHE A 16 21.96 -5.49 -15.65
C PHE A 16 22.01 -5.17 -17.16
N PRO A 17 20.89 -4.72 -17.75
CA PRO A 17 20.91 -4.00 -19.01
C PRO A 17 21.76 -2.72 -18.93
N ASP A 18 22.10 -2.17 -20.08
CA ASP A 18 22.92 -0.95 -20.16
C ASP A 18 22.30 0.22 -19.37
N GLY A 19 23.13 0.97 -18.66
CA GLY A 19 22.73 2.08 -17.79
C GLY A 19 21.96 1.73 -16.50
N MET A 20 21.38 0.52 -16.38
CA MET A 20 20.55 0.17 -15.21
C MET A 20 21.36 0.08 -13.91
N ARG A 21 22.60 -0.42 -14.00
CA ARG A 21 23.49 -0.52 -12.84
C ARG A 21 23.78 0.86 -12.23
N ASP A 22 24.02 1.85 -13.09
CA ASP A 22 24.34 3.22 -12.66
C ASP A 22 23.11 3.91 -12.08
N ALA A 23 21.92 3.70 -12.67
CA ALA A 23 20.67 4.19 -12.12
C ALA A 23 20.40 3.65 -10.69
N VAL A 24 20.66 2.37 -10.45
CA VAL A 24 20.55 1.78 -9.10
C VAL A 24 21.65 2.32 -8.17
N ALA A 25 22.86 2.57 -8.68
CA ALA A 25 23.96 3.14 -7.90
C ALA A 25 23.63 4.55 -7.38
N GLU A 26 23.13 5.42 -8.25
CA GLU A 26 22.77 6.79 -7.87
C GLU A 26 21.63 6.80 -6.87
N ARG A 27 20.57 6.03 -7.10
CA ARG A 27 19.47 5.91 -6.14
C ARG A 27 19.93 5.38 -4.77
N ALA A 28 20.85 4.41 -4.74
CA ALA A 28 21.41 3.90 -3.50
C ALA A 28 22.20 4.98 -2.74
N LYS A 29 22.97 5.82 -3.46
CA LYS A 29 23.68 6.97 -2.87
C LYS A 29 22.70 8.00 -2.29
N GLU A 30 21.67 8.36 -3.03
CA GLU A 30 20.62 9.29 -2.59
C GLU A 30 19.94 8.79 -1.30
N ASN A 31 19.71 7.49 -1.20
CA ASN A 31 19.11 6.85 -0.03
C ASN A 31 20.10 6.55 1.11
N GLY A 32 21.41 6.83 0.93
CA GLY A 32 22.45 6.54 1.91
C GLY A 32 22.65 5.05 2.21
N ARG A 33 22.39 4.17 1.23
CA ARG A 33 22.45 2.71 1.36
C ARG A 33 23.50 2.10 0.43
N SER A 34 23.95 0.88 0.76
CA SER A 34 24.73 0.10 -0.21
C SER A 34 23.86 -0.29 -1.39
N MET A 35 24.46 -0.43 -2.58
CA MET A 35 23.75 -0.90 -3.78
C MET A 35 23.03 -2.24 -3.53
N ASN A 36 23.65 -3.16 -2.80
CA ASN A 36 23.03 -4.44 -2.44
C ASN A 36 21.80 -4.25 -1.54
N SER A 37 21.91 -3.38 -0.54
CA SER A 37 20.79 -3.06 0.37
C SER A 37 19.62 -2.40 -0.38
N GLU A 38 19.92 -1.54 -1.34
CA GLU A 38 18.89 -0.91 -2.19
C GLU A 38 18.19 -1.95 -3.08
N ILE A 39 18.93 -2.85 -3.73
CA ILE A 39 18.36 -3.93 -4.54
C ILE A 39 17.45 -4.83 -3.69
N VAL A 40 17.91 -5.23 -2.50
CA VAL A 40 17.10 -6.05 -1.59
C VAL A 40 15.84 -5.30 -1.16
N GLN A 41 15.93 -4.00 -0.85
CA GLN A 41 14.75 -3.20 -0.54
C GLN A 41 13.77 -3.13 -1.71
N MET A 42 14.25 -2.87 -2.93
CA MET A 42 13.38 -2.83 -4.12
C MET A 42 12.63 -4.15 -4.35
N ILE A 43 13.33 -5.28 -4.15
CA ILE A 43 12.73 -6.62 -4.26
C ILE A 43 11.69 -6.80 -3.15
N GLN A 44 12.04 -6.47 -1.90
CA GLN A 44 11.14 -6.56 -0.76
C GLN A 44 9.89 -5.70 -0.98
N ASP A 45 10.05 -4.45 -1.40
CA ASP A 45 8.94 -3.54 -1.72
C ASP A 45 8.04 -4.12 -2.82
N CYS A 46 8.62 -4.78 -3.82
CA CYS A 46 7.87 -5.43 -4.90
C CYS A 46 7.09 -6.67 -4.42
N LEU A 47 7.69 -7.46 -3.52
CA LEU A 47 7.06 -8.65 -2.93
C LEU A 47 5.97 -8.26 -1.92
N ASP A 48 6.22 -7.25 -1.08
CA ASP A 48 5.29 -6.72 -0.09
C ASP A 48 4.15 -5.94 -0.75
N ARG A 49 4.40 -5.37 -1.92
CA ARG A 49 3.38 -4.79 -2.79
C ARG A 49 2.33 -5.77 -3.26
N LYS A 50 2.32 -7.04 -2.78
CA LYS A 50 1.28 -8.06 -2.93
C LYS A 50 0.33 -7.62 -4.01
N THR A 51 0.59 -8.09 -5.24
CA THR A 51 -0.41 -8.12 -6.32
C THR A 51 -1.77 -8.12 -5.65
N PRO A 52 -2.63 -7.10 -5.86
CA PRO A 52 -3.98 -7.22 -5.38
C PRO A 52 -4.52 -8.48 -6.04
N GLU A 53 -4.47 -9.58 -5.31
CA GLU A 53 -5.09 -10.87 -5.57
C GLU A 53 -6.58 -10.56 -5.58
N THR A 54 -7.08 -9.89 -6.62
CA THR A 54 -8.51 -9.59 -6.77
C THR A 54 -9.19 -9.17 -5.47
N GLN A 55 -8.55 -8.31 -4.68
CA GLN A 55 -9.20 -7.66 -3.55
C GLN A 55 -9.68 -6.32 -4.12
N PRO A 56 -11.00 -6.06 -4.14
CA PRO A 56 -11.48 -4.77 -4.59
C PRO A 56 -10.79 -3.70 -3.75
N THR A 57 -10.46 -2.59 -4.41
CA THR A 57 -9.88 -1.39 -3.84
C THR A 57 -10.79 -0.81 -2.76
N VAL A 58 -10.83 -1.39 -1.56
CA VAL A 58 -11.76 -0.98 -0.50
C VAL A 58 -11.19 -1.26 0.90
N SER A 59 -10.08 -0.62 1.27
CA SER A 59 -9.65 -0.58 2.68
C SER A 59 -9.86 0.80 3.33
N LEU A 60 -9.87 1.88 2.55
CA LEU A 60 -10.27 3.20 3.02
C LEU A 60 -11.80 3.43 2.96
N SER A 61 -12.52 2.61 2.20
CA SER A 61 -13.94 2.82 1.91
C SER A 61 -14.89 2.24 2.93
N ASN A 62 -14.53 1.25 3.76
CA ASN A 62 -15.50 0.59 4.64
C ASN A 62 -15.97 1.53 5.76
N GLU A 63 -15.04 2.24 6.40
CA GLU A 63 -15.40 3.25 7.41
C GLU A 63 -16.18 4.44 6.81
N LEU A 64 -15.84 4.81 5.57
CA LEU A 64 -16.57 5.83 4.80
C LEU A 64 -17.97 5.33 4.41
N MET A 65 -18.12 4.06 4.06
CA MET A 65 -19.38 3.44 3.66
C MET A 65 -20.33 3.32 4.85
N ASP A 66 -19.84 2.89 6.00
CA ASP A 66 -20.63 2.80 7.25
C ASP A 66 -21.17 4.18 7.65
N LYS A 67 -20.35 5.23 7.51
CA LYS A 67 -20.78 6.62 7.75
C LYS A 67 -21.80 7.10 6.73
N ILE A 68 -21.68 6.71 5.46
CA ILE A 68 -22.65 7.05 4.40
C ILE A 68 -24.00 6.36 4.66
N ILE A 69 -23.99 5.10 5.06
CA ILE A 69 -25.21 4.33 5.39
C ILE A 69 -25.93 4.97 6.58
N ALA A 70 -25.21 5.22 7.69
CA ALA A 70 -25.80 5.84 8.88
C ALA A 70 -26.37 7.25 8.60
N LEU A 71 -25.73 8.01 7.71
CA LEU A 71 -26.23 9.33 7.30
C LEU A 71 -27.51 9.20 6.45
N ALA A 72 -27.58 8.22 5.55
CA ALA A 72 -28.75 7.98 4.72
C ALA A 72 -29.98 7.59 5.56
N GLU A 73 -29.81 6.69 6.53
CA GLU A 73 -30.87 6.30 7.47
C GLU A 73 -31.39 7.49 8.28
N SER A 74 -30.49 8.34 8.78
CA SER A 74 -30.86 9.56 9.51
C SER A 74 -31.66 10.55 8.66
N ILE A 75 -31.35 10.65 7.36
CA ILE A 75 -32.09 11.51 6.42
C ILE A 75 -33.50 10.96 6.17
N GLU A 76 -33.66 9.65 6.10
CA GLU A 76 -34.95 9.00 5.90
C GLU A 76 -35.88 9.23 7.11
N GLU A 77 -35.36 9.06 8.34
CA GLU A 77 -36.10 9.37 9.56
C GLU A 77 -36.53 10.85 9.65
N MET A 78 -35.67 11.78 9.21
CA MET A 78 -36.00 13.20 9.18
C MET A 78 -37.12 13.50 8.18
N LYS A 79 -37.12 12.88 7.00
CA LYS A 79 -38.19 13.02 6.00
C LYS A 79 -39.51 12.48 6.51
N ASP A 80 -39.51 11.36 7.21
CA ASP A 80 -40.72 10.77 7.77
C ASP A 80 -41.33 11.65 8.87
N LYS A 81 -40.50 12.21 9.75
CA LYS A 81 -40.96 13.19 10.76
C LYS A 81 -41.54 14.44 10.11
N GLN A 82 -40.96 14.89 9.00
CA GLN A 82 -41.43 16.07 8.27
C GLN A 82 -42.77 15.81 7.57
N ASN A 83 -42.94 14.64 6.93
CA ASN A 83 -44.22 14.23 6.33
C ASN A 83 -45.34 14.06 7.38
N GLN A 84 -45.01 13.58 8.59
CA GLN A 84 -45.97 13.48 9.69
C GLN A 84 -46.39 14.85 10.23
N LEU A 85 -45.48 15.82 10.24
CA LEU A 85 -45.76 17.21 10.64
C LEU A 85 -46.60 17.96 9.59
N ASP A 86 -46.36 17.70 8.30
CA ASP A 86 -47.11 18.31 7.20
C ASP A 86 -48.53 17.73 7.08
N ASN A 87 -48.73 16.46 7.43
CA ASN A 87 -50.06 15.82 7.48
C ASN A 87 -50.89 16.16 8.75
N GLN A 88 -50.32 16.90 9.71
CA GLN A 88 -51.02 17.38 10.92
C GLN A 88 -51.43 18.86 10.85
N LYS A 89 -51.15 19.55 9.73
CA LYS A 89 -51.63 20.92 9.45
C LYS A 89 -52.78 20.90 8.45
#